data_AF-A0A8C7BPF2-F1
#
_entry.id   AF-A0A8C7BPF2-F1
#
_cell.length_a   1.000
_cell.length_b   1.000
_cell.length_c   1.000
_cell.angle_alpha   90.00
_cell.angle_beta   90.00
_cell.angle_gamma   90.00
#
_symmetry.space_group_name_H-M   'P 1'
#
loop_
_entity.id
_entity.type
_entity.pdbx_description
1 polymer ?
#
loop_
_entity_poly.entity_id
_entity_poly.type
_entity_poly.pdbx_seq_one_letter_code
_entity_poly.pdbx_strand_id
1 'polypeptide(L)'
;MFVVCLLGIVFLVCSSKGELEEHLKEITNTCYKCRKYHLGLCYDTMKTCTLKDQQSCAVENLYFLTRKGRSMYYYSKLSCITNCEDINFLSFEKRTELICCKHSNYCNLPEGV
;
A
#
# COMPACT_ATOMS: atom_id res chain seq x y z
N MET A 1 -11.22 -51.47 -10.17
CA MET A 1 -10.76 -50.82 -8.92
C MET A 1 -9.50 -49.95 -9.11
N PHE A 2 -8.54 -50.30 -9.97
CA PHE A 2 -7.34 -49.48 -10.22
C PHE A 2 -7.61 -48.12 -10.91
N VAL A 3 -8.55 -48.07 -11.85
CA VAL A 3 -8.87 -46.85 -12.62
C VAL A 3 -9.45 -45.74 -11.74
N VAL A 4 -10.25 -46.10 -10.74
CA VAL A 4 -10.87 -45.14 -9.79
C VAL A 4 -9.82 -44.52 -8.87
N CYS A 5 -8.81 -45.30 -8.46
CA CYS A 5 -7.69 -44.78 -7.67
C CYS A 5 -6.82 -43.81 -8.48
N LEU A 6 -6.57 -44.10 -9.77
CA LEU A 6 -5.80 -43.21 -10.64
C LEU A 6 -6.52 -41.87 -10.87
N LEU A 7 -7.84 -41.90 -11.09
CA LEU A 7 -8.65 -40.68 -11.21
C LEU A 7 -8.62 -39.86 -9.91
N GLY A 8 -8.76 -40.50 -8.75
CA GLY A 8 -8.69 -39.82 -7.45
C GLY A 8 -7.35 -39.11 -7.21
N ILE A 9 -6.23 -39.73 -7.59
CA ILE A 9 -4.89 -39.12 -7.49
C ILE A 9 -4.78 -37.90 -8.43
N VAL A 10 -5.31 -37.99 -9.66
CA VAL A 10 -5.29 -36.87 -10.62
C VAL A 10 -6.11 -35.68 -10.12
N PHE A 11 -7.31 -35.91 -9.55
CA PHE A 11 -8.14 -34.84 -9.00
C PHE A 11 -7.50 -34.16 -7.77
N LEU A 12 -6.85 -34.92 -6.89
CA LEU A 12 -6.13 -34.38 -5.73
C LEU A 12 -4.92 -33.54 -6.15
N VAL A 13 -4.13 -34.02 -7.12
CA VAL A 13 -2.96 -33.30 -7.63
C VAL A 13 -3.37 -32.02 -8.36
N CYS A 14 -4.44 -32.04 -9.16
CA CYS A 14 -4.96 -30.83 -9.81
C CYS A 14 -5.48 -29.79 -8.80
N SER A 15 -6.16 -30.22 -7.74
CA SER A 15 -6.70 -29.30 -6.72
C SER A 15 -5.57 -28.62 -5.93
N SER A 16 -4.52 -29.36 -5.56
CA SER A 16 -3.35 -28.81 -4.86
C SER A 16 -2.54 -27.79 -5.67
N LYS A 17 -2.57 -27.88 -7.02
CA LYS A 17 -1.86 -26.94 -7.89
C LYS A 17 -2.52 -25.58 -7.95
N GLY A 18 -3.85 -25.52 -7.98
CA GLY A 18 -4.60 -24.26 -8.03
C GLY A 18 -4.51 -23.46 -6.73
N GLU A 19 -4.60 -24.14 -5.59
CA GLU A 19 -4.59 -23.49 -4.26
C GLU A 19 -3.19 -22.98 -3.87
N LEU A 20 -2.13 -23.65 -4.31
CA LEU A 20 -0.75 -23.19 -4.11
C LEU A 20 -0.40 -21.99 -5.01
N GLU A 21 -0.92 -21.93 -6.23
CA GLU A 21 -0.65 -20.84 -7.18
C GLU A 21 -1.35 -19.53 -6.77
N GLU A 22 -2.50 -19.62 -6.10
CA GLU A 22 -3.21 -18.47 -5.52
C GLU A 22 -2.49 -17.92 -4.26
N HIS A 23 -1.88 -18.80 -3.45
CA HIS A 23 -1.08 -18.43 -2.28
C HIS A 23 0.35 -17.94 -2.63
N LEU A 24 0.94 -18.45 -3.71
CA LEU A 24 2.30 -18.12 -4.18
C LEU A 24 2.32 -17.00 -5.22
N LYS A 25 1.16 -16.45 -5.58
CA LYS A 25 1.07 -15.08 -6.06
C LYS A 25 1.31 -14.16 -4.86
N GLU A 26 2.55 -14.20 -4.37
CA GLU A 26 3.13 -13.21 -3.48
C GLU A 26 2.60 -11.87 -3.97
N ILE A 27 1.68 -11.27 -3.22
CA ILE A 27 0.90 -10.15 -3.72
C ILE A 27 1.91 -9.01 -3.86
N THR A 28 2.49 -8.87 -5.05
CA THR A 28 3.37 -7.76 -5.40
C THR A 28 2.46 -6.54 -5.54
N ASN A 29 2.03 -6.03 -4.40
CA ASN A 29 1.13 -4.90 -4.31
C ASN A 29 1.81 -3.72 -5.00
N THR A 30 1.04 -3.02 -5.81
CA THR A 30 1.46 -1.80 -6.47
C THR A 30 0.91 -0.62 -5.68
N CYS A 31 1.69 0.44 -5.52
CA CYS A 31 1.32 1.66 -4.81
C CYS A 31 1.38 2.86 -5.75
N TYR A 32 0.70 3.95 -5.40
CA TYR A 32 0.91 5.23 -6.07
C TYR A 32 2.15 5.93 -5.57
N LYS A 33 2.78 6.68 -6.47
CA LYS A 33 3.93 7.54 -6.20
C LYS A 33 3.67 8.94 -6.73
N CYS A 34 3.64 9.90 -5.80
CA CYS A 34 3.40 11.30 -6.10
C CYS A 34 4.12 12.18 -5.07
N ARG A 35 4.88 13.20 -5.50
CA ARG A 35 5.58 14.10 -4.58
C ARG A 35 4.69 15.19 -4.00
N LYS A 36 3.63 15.56 -4.70
CA LYS A 36 2.65 16.56 -4.25
C LYS A 36 1.26 16.15 -4.71
N TYR A 37 0.60 15.34 -3.88
CA TYR A 37 -0.78 14.94 -4.05
C TYR A 37 -1.66 15.87 -3.22
N HIS A 38 -2.67 16.49 -3.84
CA HIS A 38 -3.55 17.43 -3.16
C HIS A 38 -4.97 17.30 -3.73
N LEU A 39 -5.92 16.92 -2.87
CA LEU A 39 -7.36 16.83 -3.18
C LEU A 39 -7.66 16.03 -4.46
N GLY A 40 -7.14 14.80 -4.57
CA GLY A 40 -7.40 13.93 -5.73
C GLY A 40 -6.43 14.11 -6.90
N LEU A 41 -5.57 15.14 -6.87
CA LEU A 41 -4.67 15.46 -7.98
C LEU A 41 -3.21 15.30 -7.58
N CYS A 42 -2.43 14.61 -8.42
CA CYS A 42 -0.97 14.70 -8.37
C CYS A 42 -0.54 15.90 -9.21
N TYR A 43 0.18 16.85 -8.62
CA TYR A 43 0.66 18.05 -9.33
C TYR A 43 1.87 17.77 -10.22
N ASP A 44 2.52 16.63 -10.00
CA ASP A 44 3.46 16.02 -10.93
C ASP A 44 2.74 14.91 -11.72
N THR A 45 3.47 14.14 -12.53
CA THR A 45 2.93 12.90 -13.10
C THR A 45 2.72 11.86 -12.00
N MET A 46 1.50 11.34 -11.88
CA MET A 46 1.21 10.17 -11.04
C MET A 46 1.99 8.97 -11.56
N LYS A 47 2.80 8.36 -10.69
CA LYS A 47 3.60 7.16 -11.00
C LYS A 47 3.13 6.00 -10.12
N THR A 48 3.64 4.82 -10.41
CA THR A 48 3.43 3.63 -9.59
C THR A 48 4.75 3.05 -9.12
N CYS A 49 4.72 2.28 -8.03
CA CYS A 49 5.85 1.47 -7.58
C CYS A 49 5.33 0.10 -7.09
N THR A 50 6.06 -0.96 -7.38
CA THR A 50 5.75 -2.30 -6.87
C THR A 50 6.49 -2.54 -5.57
N LEU A 51 5.81 -3.06 -4.56
CA LEU A 51 6.42 -3.39 -3.28
C LEU A 51 7.51 -4.45 -3.45
N LYS A 52 8.64 -4.19 -2.79
CA LYS A 52 9.73 -5.15 -2.59
C LYS A 52 9.70 -5.67 -1.15
N ASP A 53 10.61 -6.59 -0.81
CA ASP A 53 10.81 -7.08 0.54
C ASP A 53 10.89 -5.92 1.54
N GLN A 54 10.15 -6.05 2.66
CA GLN A 54 10.07 -5.07 3.75
C GLN A 54 9.55 -3.68 3.34
N GLN A 55 9.03 -3.50 2.13
CA GLN A 55 8.37 -2.26 1.72
C GLN A 55 6.88 -2.28 2.03
N SER A 56 6.31 -1.10 2.20
CA SER A 56 4.87 -0.86 2.27
C SER A 56 4.50 0.37 1.48
N CYS A 57 3.25 0.45 1.04
CA CYS A 57 2.74 1.70 0.48
C CYS A 57 2.64 2.71 1.63
N ALA A 58 2.92 3.97 1.34
CA ALA A 58 2.94 5.03 2.33
C ALA A 58 2.23 6.29 1.84
N VAL A 59 1.56 6.95 2.78
CA VAL A 59 1.03 8.30 2.68
C VAL A 59 1.70 9.16 3.74
N GLU A 60 2.47 10.16 3.34
CA GLU A 60 2.91 11.23 4.25
C GLU A 60 1.95 12.40 4.10
N ASN A 61 1.08 12.65 5.07
CA ASN A 61 0.24 13.85 5.12
C ASN A 61 1.01 14.99 5.78
N LEU A 62 1.18 16.10 5.06
CA LEU A 62 1.88 17.28 5.56
C LEU A 62 0.87 18.33 5.99
N TYR A 63 1.02 18.84 7.21
CA TYR A 63 0.20 19.88 7.80
C TYR A 63 1.07 21.04 8.26
N PHE A 64 0.57 22.26 8.09
CA PHE A 64 1.11 23.43 8.77
C PHE A 64 0.40 23.63 10.11
N LEU A 65 1.15 24.03 11.12
CA LEU A 65 0.60 24.39 12.42
C LEU A 65 0.32 25.89 12.44
N THR A 66 -0.93 26.24 12.73
CA THR A 66 -1.28 27.62 13.06
C THR A 66 -0.67 28.02 14.40
N ARG A 67 -0.54 29.33 14.66
CA ARG A 67 -0.14 29.84 15.98
C ARG A 67 -1.03 29.37 17.13
N LYS A 68 -2.25 28.90 16.84
CA LYS A 68 -3.20 28.33 17.81
C LYS A 68 -3.08 26.81 17.95
N GLY A 69 -2.06 26.17 17.36
CA GLY A 69 -1.83 24.72 17.41
C GLY A 69 -2.69 23.89 16.47
N ARG A 70 -3.57 24.49 15.66
CA ARG A 70 -4.38 23.75 14.68
C ARG A 70 -3.52 23.25 13.53
N SER A 71 -3.68 21.98 13.17
CA SER A 71 -3.06 21.35 11.99
C SER A 71 -3.92 21.59 10.76
N MET A 72 -3.40 22.35 9.79
CA MET A 72 -4.04 22.61 8.52
C MET A 72 -3.39 21.75 7.44
N TYR A 73 -4.16 20.88 6.79
CA TYR A 73 -3.66 20.02 5.72
C TYR A 73 -3.06 20.87 4.58
N TYR A 74 -1.93 20.44 4.05
CA TYR A 74 -1.27 21.12 2.93
C TYR A 74 -1.19 20.26 1.67
N TYR A 75 -0.60 19.08 1.75
CA TYR A 75 -0.57 18.08 0.67
C TYR A 75 -0.10 16.74 1.25
N SER A 76 -0.24 15.68 0.47
CA SER A 76 0.29 14.36 0.80
C SER A 76 1.41 13.96 -0.17
N LYS A 77 2.35 13.14 0.31
CA LYS A 77 3.28 12.39 -0.55
C LYS A 77 2.87 10.93 -0.56
N LEU A 78 2.82 10.34 -1.74
CA LEU A 78 2.52 8.92 -1.94
C LEU A 78 3.82 8.22 -2.35
N SER A 79 4.15 7.09 -1.72
CA SER A 79 5.38 6.35 -2.04
C SER A 79 5.34 4.88 -1.64
N CYS A 80 6.39 4.14 -2.02
CA CYS A 80 6.77 2.87 -1.40
C CYS A 80 7.96 3.13 -0.48
N ILE A 81 7.90 2.70 0.78
CA ILE A 81 8.95 2.92 1.77
C ILE A 81 9.28 1.62 2.51
N THR A 82 10.56 1.42 2.82
CA THR A 82 11.05 0.30 3.65
C THR A 82 10.79 0.58 5.13
N ASN A 83 10.48 -0.45 5.91
CA ASN A 83 10.30 -0.35 7.38
C ASN A 83 9.30 0.76 7.76
N CYS A 84 8.14 0.75 7.09
CA CYS A 84 7.08 1.73 7.30
C CYS A 84 6.32 1.44 8.60
N GLU A 85 6.18 2.44 9.46
CA GLU A 85 5.33 2.38 10.66
C GLU A 85 4.48 3.65 10.74
N ASP A 86 3.24 3.51 11.23
CA ASP A 86 2.35 4.64 11.43
C ASP A 86 2.91 5.57 12.51
N ILE A 87 3.22 6.81 12.15
CA ILE A 87 3.87 7.75 13.08
C ILE A 87 3.47 9.19 12.77
N ASN A 88 3.36 9.98 13.84
CA ASN A 88 3.10 11.41 13.78
C ASN A 88 4.35 12.19 14.24
N PHE A 89 4.98 12.90 13.31
CA PHE A 89 6.08 13.82 13.59
C PHE A 89 5.53 15.22 13.83
N LEU A 90 5.84 15.79 14.99
CA LEU A 90 5.50 17.17 15.35
C LEU A 90 6.77 18.02 15.42
N SER A 91 6.81 19.10 14.66
CA SER A 91 7.84 20.15 14.70
C SER A 91 7.17 21.50 14.94
N PHE A 92 7.95 22.57 15.11
CA PHE A 92 7.46 23.88 15.57
C PHE A 92 6.30 24.44 14.71
N GLU A 93 6.40 24.34 13.39
CA GLU A 93 5.39 24.86 12.45
C GLU A 93 4.76 23.79 11.56
N LYS A 94 5.11 22.53 11.78
CA LYS A 94 4.77 21.44 10.86
C LYS A 94 4.40 20.18 11.63
N ARG A 95 3.30 19.56 11.21
CA ARG A 95 3.00 18.16 11.55
C ARG A 95 3.11 17.32 10.29
N THR A 96 3.69 16.14 10.40
CA THR A 96 3.74 15.14 9.32
C THR A 96 3.22 13.83 9.87
N GLU A 97 2.20 13.28 9.23
CA GLU A 97 1.62 11.99 9.59
C GLU A 97 2.00 10.99 8.50
N LEU A 98 2.70 9.93 8.87
CA LEU A 98 3.03 8.82 8.00
C LEU A 98 2.04 7.69 8.28
N ILE A 99 1.33 7.24 7.24
CA ILE A 99 0.40 6.12 7.28
C ILE A 99 0.88 5.05 6.30
N CYS A 100 0.92 3.81 6.75
CA CYS A 100 1.45 2.67 6.04
C CYS A 100 0.36 1.64 5.72
N CYS A 101 0.41 1.05 4.52
CA CYS A 101 -0.53 0.00 4.15
C CYS A 101 0.09 -1.02 3.20
N LYS A 102 -0.40 -2.26 3.28
CA LYS A 102 0.05 -3.40 2.45
C LYS A 102 -1.07 -4.37 2.07
N HIS A 103 -2.33 -4.01 2.32
CA HIS A 103 -3.47 -4.94 2.25
C HIS A 103 -4.06 -5.07 0.84
N SER A 104 -3.80 -4.11 -0.04
CA SER A 104 -4.33 -4.07 -1.40
C SER A 104 -3.47 -3.21 -2.32
N ASN A 105 -3.66 -3.39 -3.63
CA ASN A 105 -3.10 -2.48 -4.62
C ASN A 105 -3.65 -1.06 -4.41
N TYR A 106 -2.76 -0.08 -4.49
CA TYR A 106 -3.04 1.35 -4.40
C TYR A 106 -3.69 1.78 -3.08
N CYS A 107 -3.49 1.01 -2.00
CA CYS A 107 -4.03 1.33 -0.68
C CYS A 107 -3.58 2.68 -0.12
N ASN A 108 -2.50 3.27 -0.66
CA ASN A 108 -2.02 4.60 -0.29
C ASN A 108 -2.65 5.72 -1.11
N LEU A 109 -3.74 5.47 -1.82
CA LEU A 109 -4.59 6.55 -2.28
C LEU A 109 -5.43 7.01 -1.08
N PRO A 110 -5.26 8.25 -0.57
CA PRO A 110 -6.08 8.72 0.54
C PRO A 110 -7.53 8.71 0.08
N GLU A 111 -8.37 7.97 0.80
CA GLU A 111 -9.82 8.05 0.64
C GLU A 111 -10.22 9.50 0.95
N GLY A 112 -10.61 10.23 -0.10
CA GLY A 112 -11.17 11.57 0.04
C GLY A 112 -12.66 11.41 0.32
N VAL A 113 -13.06 11.86 1.52
CA VAL A 113 -14.41 12.20 2.05
C VAL A 113 -15.59 11.94 1.12
#